data_AF-A0A443JRG3-F1
#
_entry.id   AF-A0A443JRG3-F1
#
_cell.length_a   1.000
_cell.length_b   1.000
_cell.length_c   1.000
_cell.angle_alpha   90.00
_cell.angle_beta   90.00
_cell.angle_gamma   90.00
#
_symmetry.space_group_name_H-M   'P 1'
#
loop_
_entity.id
_entity.type
_entity.pdbx_description
1 polymer ?
#
loop_
_entity_poly.entity_id
_entity_poly.type
_entity_poly.pdbx_seq_one_letter_code
_entity_poly.pdbx_strand_id
1 'polypeptide(L)'
;MSETDTKPAATLTPGLDFEAYMASHKEYQAREASLVDGNKAALFAALTAAGITHVTVAFDGSGDSGQIESIDAFRDDVLMVLPDTEVMIASTAWGDPGIVAQAMTLPDAIEHMIYAFLASTHGGWEINDGAYGEFCVDARAQTIQLDFNERFTSSEHYAHVL
;
A
#
# COMPACT_ATOMS: atom_id res chain seq x y z
N MET A 1 -58.19 -30.27 -5.29
CA MET A 1 -56.84 -30.62 -5.80
C MET A 1 -56.23 -29.31 -6.25
N SER A 2 -55.56 -28.59 -5.35
CA SER A 2 -54.90 -27.32 -5.66
C SER A 2 -53.41 -27.59 -5.72
N GLU A 3 -52.88 -27.65 -6.93
CA GLU A 3 -51.44 -27.73 -7.20
C GLU A 3 -50.79 -26.46 -6.67
N THR A 4 -49.93 -26.63 -5.66
CA THR A 4 -49.08 -25.56 -5.15
C THR A 4 -47.80 -25.61 -5.98
N ASP A 5 -47.71 -24.71 -6.95
CA ASP A 5 -46.53 -24.51 -7.79
C ASP A 5 -45.38 -23.99 -6.93
N THR A 6 -44.56 -24.91 -6.43
CA THR A 6 -43.38 -24.58 -5.62
C THR A 6 -42.23 -24.36 -6.59
N LYS A 7 -41.98 -23.08 -6.92
CA LYS A 7 -40.78 -22.64 -7.61
C LYS A 7 -39.55 -23.18 -6.86
N PRO A 8 -38.68 -23.98 -7.50
CA PRO A 8 -37.50 -24.50 -6.81
C PRO A 8 -36.60 -23.33 -6.41
N ALA A 9 -36.25 -23.30 -5.13
CA ALA A 9 -35.26 -22.38 -4.60
C ALA A 9 -33.95 -22.58 -5.38
N ALA A 10 -33.38 -21.48 -5.88
CA ALA A 10 -32.07 -21.50 -6.52
C ALA A 10 -31.06 -22.02 -5.48
N THR A 11 -30.56 -23.22 -5.71
CA THR A 11 -29.43 -23.79 -4.96
C THR A 11 -28.20 -22.95 -5.25
N LEU A 12 -27.87 -22.04 -4.34
CA LEU A 12 -26.54 -21.43 -4.24
C LEU A 12 -25.56 -22.54 -3.84
N THR A 13 -24.83 -23.10 -4.81
CA THR A 13 -23.55 -23.72 -4.51
C THR A 13 -22.59 -22.63 -4.05
N PRO A 14 -22.06 -22.64 -2.82
CA PRO A 14 -20.94 -21.76 -2.48
C PRO A 14 -19.67 -22.41 -3.05
N GLY A 15 -19.55 -22.40 -4.37
CA GLY A 15 -18.25 -22.50 -5.03
C GLY A 15 -17.66 -21.09 -5.04
N LEU A 16 -16.37 -20.96 -4.76
CA LEU A 16 -15.66 -19.70 -4.94
C LEU A 16 -15.78 -19.32 -6.43
N ASP A 17 -16.57 -18.29 -6.73
CA ASP A 17 -16.62 -17.74 -8.09
C ASP A 17 -15.32 -16.95 -8.30
N PHE A 18 -14.32 -17.65 -8.82
CA PHE A 18 -12.99 -17.11 -9.05
C PHE A 18 -13.02 -15.97 -10.08
N GLU A 19 -13.91 -16.04 -11.07
CA GLU A 19 -14.05 -14.97 -12.07
C GLU A 19 -14.63 -13.70 -11.43
N ALA A 20 -15.69 -13.83 -10.62
CA ALA A 20 -16.24 -12.70 -9.88
C ALA A 20 -15.21 -12.11 -8.90
N TYR A 21 -14.47 -12.96 -8.19
CA TYR A 21 -13.39 -12.51 -7.30
C TYR A 21 -12.32 -11.70 -8.04
N MET A 22 -11.81 -12.23 -9.16
CA MET A 22 -10.82 -11.54 -9.97
C MET A 22 -11.36 -10.23 -10.56
N ALA A 23 -12.63 -10.20 -10.97
CA ALA A 23 -13.27 -8.99 -11.48
C ALA A 23 -13.35 -7.90 -10.39
N SER A 24 -13.84 -8.25 -9.20
CA SER A 24 -13.85 -7.33 -8.06
C SER A 24 -12.43 -6.87 -7.70
N HIS A 25 -11.43 -7.75 -7.78
CA HIS A 25 -10.02 -7.42 -7.51
C HIS A 25 -9.49 -6.38 -8.50
N LYS A 26 -9.76 -6.55 -9.79
CA LYS A 26 -9.39 -5.56 -10.81
C LYS A 26 -10.09 -4.23 -10.61
N GLU A 27 -11.38 -4.25 -10.27
CA GLU A 27 -12.14 -3.02 -9.99
C GLU A 27 -11.60 -2.28 -8.76
N TYR A 28 -11.19 -3.03 -7.72
CA TYR A 28 -10.54 -2.46 -6.55
C TYR A 28 -9.19 -1.83 -6.90
N GLN A 29 -8.31 -2.56 -7.59
CA GLN A 29 -7.01 -2.02 -8.03
C GLN A 29 -7.17 -0.79 -8.95
N ALA A 30 -8.15 -0.80 -9.85
CA ALA A 30 -8.42 0.34 -10.72
C ALA A 30 -8.89 1.57 -9.92
N ARG A 31 -9.69 1.37 -8.87
CA ARG A 31 -10.08 2.45 -7.96
C ARG A 31 -8.88 2.99 -7.21
N GLU A 32 -8.06 2.13 -6.59
CA GLU A 32 -6.82 2.56 -5.90
C GLU A 32 -5.91 3.37 -6.84
N ALA A 33 -5.65 2.86 -8.04
CA ALA A 33 -4.84 3.54 -9.04
C ALA A 33 -5.39 4.92 -9.43
N SER A 34 -6.72 5.08 -9.46
CA SER A 34 -7.35 6.37 -9.77
C SER A 34 -7.14 7.45 -8.70
N LEU A 35 -6.82 7.05 -7.46
CA LEU A 35 -6.58 7.97 -6.32
C LEU A 35 -5.13 8.48 -6.26
N VAL A 36 -4.19 7.76 -6.87
CA VAL A 36 -2.74 7.99 -6.73
C VAL A 36 -2.36 9.41 -7.11
N ASP A 37 -2.77 9.90 -8.28
CA ASP A 37 -2.36 11.23 -8.75
C ASP A 37 -2.89 12.36 -7.86
N GLY A 38 -4.14 12.25 -7.40
CA GLY A 38 -4.75 13.22 -6.49
C GLY A 38 -4.06 13.27 -5.13
N ASN A 39 -3.79 12.10 -4.55
CA ASN A 39 -3.10 12.00 -3.27
C ASN A 39 -1.65 12.49 -3.35
N LYS A 40 -0.93 12.13 -4.44
CA LYS A 40 0.42 12.65 -4.69
C LYS A 40 0.44 14.17 -4.79
N ALA A 41 -0.51 14.76 -5.53
CA ALA A 41 -0.61 16.21 -5.66
C ALA A 41 -0.83 16.89 -4.30
N ALA A 42 -1.74 16.34 -3.47
CA ALA A 42 -1.99 16.85 -2.13
C ALA A 42 -0.75 16.74 -1.22
N LEU A 43 -0.07 15.58 -1.23
CA LEU A 43 1.15 15.34 -0.47
C LEU A 43 2.27 16.32 -0.84
N PHE A 44 2.56 16.47 -2.14
CA PHE A 44 3.62 17.37 -2.59
C PHE A 44 3.32 18.85 -2.32
N ALA A 45 2.05 19.26 -2.41
CA ALA A 45 1.65 20.60 -2.03
C ALA A 45 1.92 20.87 -0.54
N ALA A 46 1.61 19.91 0.33
CA ALA A 46 1.86 20.02 1.76
C ALA A 46 3.36 20.06 2.11
N LEU A 47 4.16 19.17 1.49
CA LEU A 47 5.62 19.16 1.66
C LEU A 47 6.25 20.49 1.22
N THR A 48 5.84 21.00 0.06
CA THR A 48 6.32 22.29 -0.48
C THR A 48 5.95 23.44 0.45
N ALA A 49 4.71 23.47 0.97
CA ALA A 49 4.26 24.50 1.91
C ALA A 49 5.02 24.47 3.24
N ALA A 50 5.43 23.28 3.70
CA ALA A 50 6.30 23.11 4.86
C ALA A 50 7.78 23.48 4.59
N GLY A 51 8.14 23.75 3.34
CA GLY A 51 9.52 24.01 2.91
C GLY A 51 10.41 22.77 3.03
N ILE A 52 9.82 21.58 2.88
CA ILE A 52 10.51 20.29 2.80
C ILE A 52 10.83 20.01 1.34
N THR A 53 12.08 19.64 1.06
CA THR A 53 12.56 19.36 -0.29
C THR A 53 12.46 17.88 -0.63
N HIS A 54 12.72 17.01 0.34
CA HIS A 54 12.54 15.57 0.19
C HIS A 54 12.27 14.90 1.53
N VAL A 55 11.67 13.71 1.49
CA VAL A 55 11.47 12.83 2.64
C VAL A 55 12.05 11.47 2.29
N THR A 56 12.82 10.91 3.21
CA THR A 56 13.32 9.55 3.16
C THR A 56 12.49 8.69 4.10
N VAL A 57 12.00 7.56 3.62
CA VAL A 57 11.20 6.62 4.41
C VAL A 57 11.83 5.24 4.35
N ALA A 58 12.41 4.78 5.46
CA ALA A 58 12.97 3.45 5.58
C ALA A 58 11.89 2.46 6.03
N PHE A 59 11.89 1.25 5.49
CA PHE A 59 10.98 0.17 5.89
C PHE A 59 11.73 -1.16 5.98
N ASP A 60 11.26 -2.02 6.89
CA ASP A 60 11.79 -3.37 7.07
C ASP A 60 10.66 -4.31 7.52
N GLY A 61 10.72 -5.55 7.06
CA GLY A 61 9.75 -6.58 7.34
C GLY A 61 10.29 -7.98 7.07
N SER A 62 9.81 -8.93 7.85
CA SER A 62 10.07 -10.37 7.71
C SER A 62 9.03 -11.18 8.49
N GLY A 63 8.94 -12.47 8.19
CA GLY A 63 7.96 -13.38 8.77
C GLY A 63 6.57 -13.07 8.25
N ASP A 64 5.78 -12.34 9.04
CA ASP A 64 4.45 -11.83 8.69
C ASP A 64 4.27 -10.40 9.22
N SER A 65 5.39 -9.68 9.42
CA SER A 65 5.40 -8.37 10.06
C SER A 65 6.34 -7.45 9.32
N GLY A 66 5.84 -6.25 9.04
CA GLY A 66 6.60 -5.19 8.43
C GLY A 66 6.15 -3.85 8.98
N GLN A 67 7.06 -2.88 8.97
CA GLN A 67 6.81 -1.55 9.49
C GLN A 67 7.66 -0.51 8.76
N ILE A 68 7.23 0.74 8.89
CA ILE A 68 8.08 1.89 8.63
C ILE A 68 9.05 2.04 9.80
N GLU A 69 10.34 2.09 9.50
CA GLU A 69 11.42 2.25 10.48
C GLU A 69 11.70 3.73 10.79
N SER A 70 11.65 4.59 9.77
CA SER A 70 11.81 6.03 9.93
C SER A 70 11.12 6.83 8.83
N ILE A 71 10.78 8.08 9.17
CA ILE A 71 10.32 9.10 8.23
C ILE A 71 11.15 10.36 8.50
N ASP A 72 12.17 10.57 7.68
CA ASP A 72 13.13 11.65 7.84
C ASP A 72 12.89 12.71 6.77
N ALA A 73 12.52 13.93 7.18
CA ALA A 73 12.25 15.03 6.26
C ALA A 73 13.41 16.00 6.20
N PHE A 74 13.68 16.53 5.01
CA PHE A 74 14.84 17.39 4.78
C PHE A 74 14.48 18.66 4.03
N ARG A 75 15.19 19.74 4.35
CA ARG A 75 15.34 20.91 3.49
C ARG A 75 16.77 20.96 3.00
N ASP A 76 16.97 20.61 1.74
CA ASP A 76 18.28 20.28 1.18
C ASP A 76 18.95 19.23 2.06
N ASP A 77 20.11 19.52 2.66
CA ASP A 77 20.83 18.58 3.54
C ASP A 77 20.48 18.74 5.03
N VAL A 78 19.50 19.57 5.37
CA VAL A 78 19.14 19.88 6.75
C VAL A 78 17.91 19.10 7.18
N LEU A 79 18.06 18.24 8.20
CA LEU A 79 16.95 17.50 8.80
C LEU A 79 15.93 18.45 9.43
N MET A 80 14.67 18.26 9.08
CA MET A 80 13.51 19.04 9.50
C MET A 80 12.54 18.18 10.29
N VAL A 81 11.78 18.83 11.17
CA VAL A 81 10.62 18.20 11.82
C VAL A 81 9.44 18.28 10.85
N LEU A 82 8.79 17.16 10.60
CA LEU A 82 7.52 17.14 9.87
C LEU A 82 6.43 17.83 10.70
N PRO A 83 5.72 18.82 10.13
CA PRO A 83 4.60 19.44 10.83
C PRO A 83 3.36 18.55 10.81
N ASP A 84 2.51 18.64 11.84
CA ASP A 84 1.20 17.97 11.91
C ASP A 84 0.13 18.65 11.03
N THR A 85 0.54 19.25 9.90
CA THR A 85 -0.41 19.88 8.97
C THR A 85 -1.29 18.81 8.35
N GLU A 86 -2.60 19.07 8.29
CA GLU A 86 -3.55 18.13 7.73
C GLU A 86 -3.48 18.09 6.20
N VAL A 87 -3.43 16.88 5.66
CA VAL A 87 -3.51 16.57 4.24
C VAL A 87 -4.73 15.69 4.00
N MET A 88 -5.53 16.02 3.00
CA MET A 88 -6.66 15.18 2.60
C MET A 88 -6.16 14.05 1.70
N ILE A 89 -6.25 12.81 2.18
CA ILE A 89 -5.88 11.61 1.44
C ILE A 89 -7.15 10.79 1.18
N ALA A 90 -7.37 10.44 -0.09
CA ALA A 90 -8.46 9.58 -0.51
C ALA A 90 -8.04 8.11 -0.43
N SER A 91 -8.88 7.26 0.12
CA SER A 91 -8.69 5.81 0.17
C SER A 91 -9.96 5.07 -0.24
N THR A 92 -9.82 3.79 -0.55
CA THR A 92 -10.92 2.89 -0.87
C THR A 92 -10.70 1.55 -0.18
N ALA A 93 -11.75 0.78 0.04
CA ALA A 93 -11.69 -0.48 0.78
C ALA A 93 -12.14 -1.66 -0.07
N TRP A 94 -11.58 -2.84 0.22
CA TRP A 94 -12.03 -4.08 -0.40
C TRP A 94 -13.49 -4.36 -0.04
N GLY A 95 -14.32 -4.70 -1.03
CA GLY A 95 -15.74 -4.97 -0.83
C GLY A 95 -16.64 -3.75 -0.64
N ASP A 96 -16.08 -2.54 -0.54
CA ASP A 96 -16.84 -1.27 -0.51
C ASP A 96 -16.47 -0.42 -1.74
N PRO A 97 -17.41 -0.09 -2.64
CA PRO A 97 -17.13 0.75 -3.81
C PRO A 97 -16.87 2.23 -3.47
N GLY A 98 -17.08 2.65 -2.21
CA GLY A 98 -16.88 4.02 -1.76
C GLY A 98 -15.41 4.48 -1.82
N ILE A 99 -15.26 5.79 -1.99
CA ILE A 99 -14.00 6.52 -1.78
C ILE A 99 -14.23 7.45 -0.60
N VAL A 100 -13.34 7.39 0.38
CA VAL A 100 -13.37 8.25 1.57
C VAL A 100 -12.14 9.12 1.57
N ALA A 101 -12.33 10.43 1.67
CA ALA A 101 -11.24 11.36 1.91
C ALA A 101 -11.12 11.61 3.42
N GLN A 102 -9.93 11.38 3.96
CA GLN A 102 -9.63 11.57 5.38
C GLN A 102 -8.55 12.65 5.54
N ALA A 103 -8.71 13.52 6.53
CA ALA A 103 -7.65 14.39 6.99
C ALA A 103 -6.65 13.58 7.81
N MET A 104 -5.39 13.59 7.39
CA MET A 104 -4.27 12.92 8.05
C MET A 104 -3.18 13.94 8.35
N THR A 105 -2.40 13.75 9.41
CA THR A 105 -1.18 14.55 9.60
C THR A 105 -0.23 14.29 8.43
N LEU A 106 0.67 15.21 8.12
CA LEU A 106 1.63 15.01 7.04
C LEU A 106 2.50 13.73 7.23
N PRO A 107 3.01 13.40 8.43
CA PRO A 107 3.63 12.09 8.70
C PRO A 107 2.71 10.90 8.37
N ASP A 108 1.48 10.90 8.87
CA ASP A 108 0.53 9.79 8.65
C ASP A 108 0.17 9.65 7.16
N ALA A 109 0.04 10.78 6.45
CA ALA A 109 -0.23 10.80 5.03
C ALA A 109 0.94 10.20 4.22
N ILE A 110 2.18 10.48 4.63
CA ILE A 110 3.37 9.87 4.03
C ILE A 110 3.34 8.35 4.27
N GLU A 111 3.22 7.93 5.53
CA GLU A 111 3.20 6.51 5.90
C GLU A 111 2.08 5.74 5.17
N HIS A 112 0.87 6.29 5.14
CA HIS A 112 -0.26 5.71 4.42
C HIS A 112 0.02 5.52 2.94
N MET A 113 0.61 6.54 2.29
CA MET A 113 0.97 6.47 0.88
C MET A 113 2.08 5.45 0.62
N ILE A 114 3.08 5.34 1.51
CA ILE A 114 4.14 4.34 1.39
C ILE A 114 3.58 2.92 1.46
N TYR A 115 2.71 2.62 2.42
CA TYR A 115 2.06 1.30 2.47
C TYR A 115 1.18 1.04 1.24
N ALA A 116 0.47 2.03 0.72
CA ALA A 116 -0.31 1.89 -0.51
C ALA A 116 0.59 1.58 -1.73
N PHE A 117 1.77 2.20 -1.82
CA PHE A 117 2.74 1.88 -2.86
C PHE A 117 3.33 0.48 -2.70
N LEU A 118 3.72 0.09 -1.48
CA LEU A 118 4.19 -1.27 -1.20
C LEU A 118 3.11 -2.31 -1.55
N ALA A 119 1.86 -2.11 -1.13
CA ALA A 119 0.77 -3.04 -1.42
C ALA A 119 0.49 -3.18 -2.93
N SER A 120 0.60 -2.09 -3.70
CA SER A 120 0.33 -2.10 -5.15
C SER A 120 1.48 -2.63 -6.00
N THR A 121 2.73 -2.51 -5.56
CA THR A 121 3.92 -2.92 -6.33
C THR A 121 4.55 -4.21 -5.83
N HIS A 122 4.56 -4.42 -4.51
CA HIS A 122 5.20 -5.51 -3.79
C HIS A 122 4.30 -6.03 -2.65
N GLY A 123 3.04 -6.36 -2.97
CA GLY A 123 2.12 -6.92 -1.98
C GLY A 123 2.68 -8.19 -1.33
N GLY A 124 2.71 -8.25 0.01
CA GLY A 124 3.31 -9.36 0.77
C GLY A 124 4.84 -9.27 0.91
N TRP A 125 5.42 -8.08 0.72
CA TRP A 125 6.86 -7.82 0.86
C TRP A 125 7.45 -8.28 2.20
N GLU A 126 6.64 -8.29 3.26
CA GLU A 126 7.02 -8.67 4.61
C GLU A 126 7.10 -10.19 4.83
N ILE A 127 6.60 -10.99 3.89
CA ILE A 127 6.34 -12.41 4.12
C ILE A 127 7.62 -13.26 4.02
N ASN A 128 7.75 -14.25 4.89
CA ASN A 128 8.87 -15.21 4.97
C ASN A 128 10.21 -14.54 5.29
N ASP A 129 11.16 -14.57 4.35
CA ASP A 129 12.43 -13.89 4.49
C ASP A 129 12.25 -12.36 4.48
N GLY A 130 11.15 -11.88 3.88
CA GLY A 130 10.75 -10.48 3.86
C GLY A 130 11.59 -9.60 2.93
N ALA A 131 11.44 -8.30 3.10
CA ALA A 131 12.10 -7.29 2.31
C ALA A 131 12.33 -6.02 3.14
N TYR A 132 13.25 -5.19 2.67
CA TYR A 132 13.54 -3.89 3.26
C TYR A 132 13.92 -2.91 2.17
N GLY A 133 13.96 -1.63 2.51
CA GLY A 133 14.34 -0.63 1.54
C GLY A 133 14.02 0.78 1.98
N GLU A 134 14.00 1.65 1.00
CA GLU A 134 13.87 3.07 1.21
C GLU A 134 13.04 3.71 0.09
N PHE A 135 12.12 4.58 0.48
CA PHE A 135 11.49 5.51 -0.45
C PHE A 135 12.14 6.89 -0.34
N CYS A 136 12.36 7.51 -1.49
CA CYS A 136 12.70 8.94 -1.59
C CYS A 136 11.54 9.69 -2.23
N VAL A 137 10.85 10.51 -1.44
CA VAL A 137 9.76 11.39 -1.86
C VAL A 137 10.35 12.77 -2.13
N ASP A 138 10.65 13.06 -3.39
CA ASP A 138 11.23 14.34 -3.81
C ASP A 138 10.10 15.34 -4.12
N ALA A 139 9.95 16.36 -3.27
CA ALA A 139 8.91 17.38 -3.41
C ALA A 139 9.20 18.37 -4.55
N ARG A 140 10.46 18.57 -4.93
CA ARG A 140 10.86 19.47 -6.02
C ARG A 140 10.59 18.85 -7.38
N ALA A 141 10.98 17.59 -7.54
CA ALA A 141 10.74 16.82 -8.74
C ALA A 141 9.31 16.26 -8.81
N GLN A 142 8.59 16.25 -7.69
CA GLN A 142 7.29 15.60 -7.52
C GLN A 142 7.33 14.11 -7.90
N THR A 143 8.43 13.45 -7.52
CA THR A 143 8.69 12.04 -7.78
C THR A 143 8.75 11.25 -6.49
N ILE A 144 8.46 9.96 -6.59
CA ILE A 144 8.61 9.00 -5.50
C ILE A 144 9.43 7.86 -6.09
N GLN A 145 10.63 7.65 -5.57
CA GLN A 145 11.52 6.56 -5.96
C GLN A 145 11.53 5.52 -4.86
N LEU A 146 11.57 4.24 -5.25
CA LEU A 146 11.70 3.10 -4.35
C LEU A 146 13.01 2.37 -4.66
N ASP A 147 13.84 2.18 -3.63
CA ASP A 147 14.92 1.20 -3.60
C ASP A 147 14.45 0.00 -2.75
N PHE A 148 14.28 -1.16 -3.37
CA PHE A 148 13.63 -2.33 -2.77
C PHE A 148 14.56 -3.53 -2.77
N ASN A 149 14.73 -4.16 -1.61
CA ASN A 149 15.64 -5.28 -1.39
C ASN A 149 14.88 -6.48 -0.83
N GLU A 150 14.72 -7.53 -1.64
CA GLU A 150 14.17 -8.81 -1.20
C GLU A 150 15.23 -9.65 -0.49
N ARG A 151 14.81 -10.35 0.57
CA ARG A 151 15.64 -11.35 1.24
C ARG A 151 15.27 -12.74 0.73
N PHE A 152 16.25 -13.64 0.75
CA PHE A 152 16.06 -15.03 0.36
C PHE A 152 17.03 -15.94 1.12
N THR A 153 16.50 -17.05 1.61
CA THR A 153 17.26 -18.13 2.26
C THR A 153 17.30 -19.38 1.37
N SER A 154 18.51 -19.87 1.08
CA SER A 154 18.72 -21.18 0.42
C SER A 154 19.37 -22.18 1.38
N SER A 155 19.04 -23.46 1.25
CA SER A 155 19.64 -24.54 2.02
C SER A 155 19.84 -25.78 1.16
N GLU A 156 21.05 -26.33 1.19
CA GLU A 156 21.44 -27.55 0.48
C GLU A 156 21.86 -28.64 1.47
N HIS A 157 21.40 -29.87 1.26
CA HIS A 157 21.73 -31.00 2.12
C HIS A 157 22.27 -32.16 1.30
N TYR A 158 23.47 -32.61 1.63
CA TYR A 158 24.13 -33.78 1.05
C TYR A 158 24.37 -34.83 2.13
N ALA A 159 23.89 -36.04 1.91
CA ALA A 159 24.15 -37.18 2.80
C ALA A 159 24.92 -38.25 2.05
N HIS A 160 26.00 -38.73 2.66
CA HIS A 160 26.84 -39.80 2.13
C HIS A 160 26.95 -40.92 3.18
N VAL A 161 26.75 -42.16 2.75
CA VAL A 161 27.18 -43.34 3.52
C VAL A 161 28.47 -43.81 2.86
N LEU A 162 29.58 -43.78 3.61
CA LEU A 162 30.90 -44.19 3.15
C LEU A 162 31.12 -45.69 3.32
#